data_AF-A0A661BKC2-F1
#
_entry.id   AF-A0A661BKC2-F1
#
_cell.length_a   1.000
_cell.length_b   1.000
_cell.length_c   1.000
_cell.angle_alpha   90.00
_cell.angle_beta   90.00
_cell.angle_gamma   90.00
#
_symmetry.space_group_name_H-M   'P 1'
#
loop_
_entity.id
_entity.type
_entity.pdbx_description
1 polymer ?
#
loop_
_entity_poly.entity_id
_entity_poly.type
_entity_poly.pdbx_seq_one_letter_code
_entity_poly.pdbx_strand_id
1 'polypeptide(L)'
;MNDDSRETGTDSSSSKVGDAGLWQRFFRPSRQRSIAFICAVGFAVGVVFWGGFNWSMEMTNTESFCLSCHEMEENVYREYRKTIHYTNRTGVRATCPDCHVPREWGHKMVRKIQASNELLHHLLGSLDTREKFENKRLKLAKNEWKRMKRNDSRECRNCHDFDFMDLTKQENRANRRHEQALKENKTCIDCHKGIAHELPAGIEEAERELAVGFARGGVTAR
;
A
#
# COMPACT_ATOMS: atom_id res chain seq x y z
N MET A 1 -76.41 40.48 -2.21
CA MET A 1 -76.63 39.19 -2.91
C MET A 1 -75.28 38.59 -3.25
N ASN A 2 -75.12 37.33 -2.87
CA ASN A 2 -74.22 36.31 -3.41
C ASN A 2 -72.72 36.49 -3.08
N ASP A 3 -72.11 35.71 -2.19
CA ASP A 3 -72.00 34.23 -2.06
C ASP A 3 -70.79 33.68 -2.83
N ASP A 4 -70.05 32.81 -2.12
CA ASP A 4 -69.08 31.80 -2.56
C ASP A 4 -67.86 32.25 -3.42
N SER A 5 -66.68 31.66 -3.36
CA SER A 5 -66.14 30.48 -2.69
C SER A 5 -64.61 30.45 -2.92
N ARG A 6 -63.89 29.82 -1.97
CA ARG A 6 -62.63 29.07 -2.09
C ARG A 6 -61.69 29.34 -3.28
N GLU A 7 -60.43 29.66 -2.95
CA GLU A 7 -59.29 28.90 -3.48
C GLU A 7 -58.28 28.56 -2.38
N THR A 8 -57.87 27.30 -2.42
CA THR A 8 -56.99 26.58 -1.52
C THR A 8 -55.53 26.75 -1.96
N GLY A 9 -54.69 27.33 -1.10
CA GLY A 9 -53.24 27.29 -1.22
C GLY A 9 -52.66 26.48 -0.06
N THR A 10 -52.28 25.23 -0.33
CA THR A 10 -51.62 24.33 0.62
C THR A 10 -50.16 24.76 0.84
N ASP A 11 -49.81 25.13 2.07
CA ASP A 11 -48.43 25.36 2.48
C ASP A 11 -47.64 24.04 2.46
N SER A 12 -46.66 23.97 1.56
CA SER A 12 -45.64 22.94 1.51
C SER A 12 -44.50 23.27 2.47
N SER A 13 -44.59 22.83 3.73
CA SER A 13 -43.43 22.77 4.64
C SER A 13 -43.03 21.33 4.91
N SER A 14 -42.35 20.73 3.93
CA SER A 14 -41.49 19.57 4.20
C SER A 14 -40.15 20.11 4.72
N SER A 15 -39.78 19.82 5.97
CA SER A 15 -38.39 19.42 6.30
C SER A 15 -38.14 19.13 7.79
N LYS A 16 -37.74 17.88 8.02
CA LYS A 16 -36.62 17.45 8.89
C LYS A 16 -36.72 17.71 10.40
N VAL A 17 -37.35 16.76 11.11
CA VAL A 17 -37.03 16.47 12.51
C VAL A 17 -36.82 14.96 12.63
N GLY A 18 -35.57 14.50 12.60
CA GLY A 18 -35.26 13.06 12.61
C GLY A 18 -33.96 12.64 13.30
N ASP A 19 -32.88 13.43 13.21
CA ASP A 19 -31.55 12.89 13.56
C ASP A 19 -30.88 13.52 14.80
N ALA A 20 -31.38 14.65 15.30
CA ALA A 20 -30.76 15.34 16.44
C ALA A 20 -30.94 14.59 17.77
N GLY A 21 -32.04 13.83 17.94
CA GLY A 21 -32.38 13.16 19.20
C GLY A 21 -31.54 11.90 19.49
N LEU A 22 -31.12 11.18 18.45
CA LEU A 22 -30.25 10.00 18.57
C LEU A 22 -28.82 10.40 18.95
N TRP A 23 -28.29 11.43 18.30
CA TRP A 23 -26.99 12.01 18.63
C TRP A 23 -26.96 12.55 20.07
N GLN A 24 -27.98 13.29 20.51
CA GLN A 24 -28.03 13.78 21.90
C GLN A 24 -28.21 12.68 22.96
N ARG A 25 -28.83 11.55 22.62
CA ARG A 25 -28.93 10.37 23.52
C ARG A 25 -27.60 9.65 23.67
N PHE A 26 -26.76 9.64 22.64
CA PHE A 26 -25.46 8.97 22.64
C PHE A 26 -24.42 9.70 23.52
N PHE A 27 -24.41 11.05 23.50
CA PHE A 27 -23.47 11.86 24.30
C PHE A 27 -23.97 12.24 25.70
N ARG A 28 -25.14 11.77 26.13
CA ARG A 28 -25.62 11.99 27.50
C ARG A 28 -24.84 11.10 28.47
N PRO A 29 -24.07 11.66 29.43
CA PRO A 29 -23.39 10.86 30.43
C PRO A 29 -24.42 10.03 31.20
N SER A 30 -24.19 8.71 31.28
CA SER A 30 -25.12 7.80 31.95
C SER A 30 -25.19 8.14 33.44
N ARG A 31 -26.26 8.81 33.86
CA ARG A 31 -26.54 9.11 35.28
C ARG A 31 -26.80 7.84 36.12
N GLN A 32 -26.93 6.67 35.48
CA GLN A 32 -27.34 5.39 36.09
C GLN A 32 -26.24 4.32 36.11
N ARG A 33 -25.09 4.51 35.45
CA ARG A 33 -23.99 3.54 35.45
C ARG A 33 -22.79 4.14 36.17
N SER A 34 -22.16 3.34 37.04
CA SER A 34 -20.90 3.75 37.66
C SER A 34 -19.88 4.11 36.57
N ILE A 35 -19.17 5.22 36.75
CA ILE A 35 -18.08 5.65 35.86
C ILE A 35 -17.09 4.50 35.65
N ALA A 36 -16.81 3.72 36.71
CA ALA A 36 -15.94 2.55 36.64
C ALA A 36 -16.45 1.48 35.66
N PHE A 37 -17.77 1.23 35.61
CA PHE A 37 -18.36 0.27 34.67
C PHE A 37 -18.24 0.77 33.22
N ILE A 38 -18.46 2.06 32.97
CA ILE A 38 -18.32 2.66 31.63
C ILE A 38 -16.87 2.57 31.16
N CYS A 39 -15.91 2.91 32.04
CA CYS A 39 -14.48 2.81 31.74
C CYS A 39 -14.06 1.36 31.47
N ALA A 40 -14.53 0.40 32.28
CA ALA A 40 -14.20 -1.02 32.09
C ALA A 40 -14.72 -1.56 30.76
N VAL A 41 -15.97 -1.25 30.41
CA VAL A 41 -16.55 -1.64 29.12
C VAL A 41 -15.82 -0.95 27.95
N GLY A 42 -15.55 0.36 28.06
CA GLY A 42 -14.82 1.10 27.04
C GLY A 42 -13.40 0.56 26.81
N PHE A 43 -12.69 0.19 27.88
CA PHE A 43 -11.39 -0.46 27.78
C PHE A 43 -11.48 -1.82 27.11
N ALA A 44 -12.43 -2.67 27.50
CA ALA A 44 -12.63 -3.98 26.88
C ALA A 44 -12.93 -3.86 25.37
N VAL A 45 -13.82 -2.93 24.99
CA VAL A 45 -14.10 -2.63 23.58
C VAL A 45 -12.86 -2.12 22.85
N GLY A 46 -12.09 -1.23 23.50
CA GLY A 46 -10.83 -0.71 22.94
C GLY A 46 -9.80 -1.81 22.66
N VAL A 47 -9.64 -2.76 23.59
CA VAL A 47 -8.74 -3.91 23.42
C VAL A 47 -9.20 -4.81 22.27
N VAL A 48 -10.50 -5.13 22.21
CA VAL A 48 -11.07 -5.96 21.12
C VAL A 48 -10.88 -5.27 19.77
N PHE A 49 -11.18 -3.98 19.68
CA PHE A 49 -11.01 -3.21 18.45
C PHE A 49 -9.53 -3.14 18.04
N TRP A 50 -8.63 -2.80 18.96
CA TRP A 50 -7.19 -2.73 18.69
C TRP A 50 -6.62 -4.07 18.24
N GLY A 51 -6.99 -5.16 18.92
CA GLY A 51 -6.60 -6.52 18.56
C GLY A 51 -7.15 -6.92 17.19
N GLY A 52 -8.44 -6.72 16.96
CA GLY A 52 -9.09 -7.03 15.68
C GLY A 52 -8.51 -6.24 14.51
N PHE A 53 -8.21 -4.96 14.72
CA PHE A 53 -7.58 -4.10 13.72
C PHE A 53 -6.18 -4.62 13.34
N ASN A 54 -5.31 -4.87 14.33
CA ASN A 54 -3.94 -5.35 14.06
C ASN A 54 -3.94 -6.75 13.45
N TRP A 55 -4.84 -7.62 13.90
CA TRP A 55 -5.02 -8.95 13.31
C TRP A 55 -5.45 -8.87 11.84
N SER A 56 -6.44 -8.04 11.52
CA SER A 56 -6.90 -7.82 10.14
C SER A 56 -5.80 -7.21 9.26
N MET A 57 -5.05 -6.26 9.82
CA MET A 57 -3.89 -5.67 9.17
C MET A 57 -2.82 -6.71 8.85
N GLU A 58 -2.56 -7.67 9.74
CA GLU A 58 -1.56 -8.70 9.52
C GLU A 58 -2.02 -9.77 8.53
N MET A 59 -3.29 -10.17 8.57
CA MET A 59 -3.86 -11.05 7.55
C MET A 59 -3.70 -10.47 6.13
N THR A 60 -3.92 -9.16 6.00
CA THR A 60 -3.74 -8.46 4.71
C THR A 60 -2.27 -8.19 4.34
N ASN A 61 -1.30 -8.62 5.17
CA ASN A 61 0.13 -8.61 4.88
C ASN A 61 0.65 -10.01 4.49
N THR A 62 -0.21 -10.95 4.12
CA THR A 62 0.20 -12.31 3.76
C THR A 62 0.30 -12.50 2.25
N GLU A 63 1.19 -13.41 1.80
CA GLU A 63 1.26 -13.81 0.38
C GLU A 63 -0.08 -14.38 -0.09
N SER A 64 -0.77 -15.17 0.74
CA SER A 64 -2.10 -15.73 0.40
C SER A 64 -3.15 -14.65 0.18
N PHE A 65 -3.16 -13.57 0.97
CA PHE A 65 -4.05 -12.43 0.72
C PHE A 65 -3.71 -11.74 -0.60
N CYS A 66 -2.44 -11.46 -0.87
CA CYS A 66 -2.01 -10.86 -2.13
C CYS A 66 -2.44 -11.71 -3.35
N LEU A 67 -2.38 -13.04 -3.24
CA LEU A 67 -2.78 -13.98 -4.28
C LEU A 67 -4.28 -14.26 -4.35
N SER A 68 -5.09 -13.74 -3.42
CA SER A 68 -6.55 -13.83 -3.53
C SER A 68 -7.12 -12.98 -4.67
N CYS A 69 -6.32 -12.05 -5.20
CA CYS A 69 -6.60 -11.29 -6.41
C CYS A 69 -6.00 -11.99 -7.63
N HIS A 70 -6.83 -12.30 -8.63
CA HIS A 70 -6.41 -12.98 -9.85
C HIS A 70 -5.32 -12.19 -10.61
N GLU A 71 -5.33 -10.85 -10.54
CA GLU A 71 -4.33 -10.01 -11.20
C GLU A 71 -2.92 -10.25 -10.68
N MET A 72 -2.77 -10.58 -9.39
CA MET A 72 -1.46 -10.88 -8.81
C MET A 72 -1.04 -12.32 -9.11
N GLU A 73 -1.97 -13.27 -8.97
CA GLU A 73 -1.73 -14.70 -9.16
C GLU A 73 -1.37 -15.05 -10.62
N GLU A 74 -2.13 -14.51 -11.57
CA GLU A 74 -1.96 -14.84 -12.99
C GLU A 74 -0.78 -14.13 -13.65
N ASN A 75 -0.36 -12.98 -13.08
CA ASN A 75 0.71 -12.16 -13.63
C ASN A 75 2.00 -12.31 -12.81
N VAL A 76 2.20 -11.39 -11.87
CA VAL A 76 3.49 -11.15 -11.19
C VAL A 76 3.95 -12.33 -10.34
N TYR A 77 3.03 -13.13 -9.80
CA TYR A 77 3.38 -14.31 -9.02
C TYR A 77 4.09 -15.37 -9.87
N ARG A 78 3.63 -15.59 -11.12
CA ARG A 78 4.25 -16.57 -12.03
C ARG A 78 5.70 -16.22 -12.36
N GLU A 79 5.99 -14.92 -12.43
CA GLU A 79 7.33 -14.39 -12.68
C GLU A 79 8.20 -14.52 -11.42
N TYR A 80 7.66 -14.14 -10.27
CA TYR A 80 8.35 -14.26 -8.97
C TYR A 80 8.79 -15.69 -8.65
N ARG A 81 7.98 -16.70 -8.99
CA ARG A 81 8.33 -18.11 -8.79
C ARG A 81 9.60 -18.56 -9.51
N LYS A 82 10.05 -17.82 -10.52
CA LYS A 82 11.28 -18.13 -11.28
C LYS A 82 12.53 -17.48 -10.66
N THR A 83 12.41 -16.80 -9.52
CA THR A 83 13.48 -15.97 -8.94
C THR A 83 14.11 -16.59 -7.70
N ILE A 84 15.29 -16.09 -7.32
CA ILE A 84 16.02 -16.51 -6.12
C ILE A 84 15.25 -16.20 -4.82
N HIS A 85 14.36 -15.21 -4.83
CA HIS A 85 13.52 -14.90 -3.68
C HIS A 85 12.43 -15.96 -3.43
N TYR A 86 12.04 -16.71 -4.47
CA TYR A 86 11.12 -17.83 -4.34
C TYR A 86 11.84 -19.15 -3.99
N THR A 87 12.92 -19.48 -4.69
CA THR A 87 13.69 -20.72 -4.46
C THR A 87 15.17 -20.41 -4.35
N ASN A 88 15.75 -20.71 -3.19
CA ASN A 88 17.17 -20.49 -2.92
C ASN A 88 17.76 -21.60 -2.05
N ARG A 89 19.09 -21.60 -1.96
CA ARG A 89 19.89 -22.59 -1.22
C ARG A 89 19.68 -22.60 0.30
N THR A 90 19.12 -21.53 0.88
CA THR A 90 18.99 -21.37 2.34
C THR A 90 17.59 -21.71 2.87
N GLY A 91 16.58 -21.83 1.99
CA GLY A 91 15.19 -22.05 2.38
C GLY A 91 14.46 -20.82 2.93
N VAL A 92 15.16 -19.71 3.21
CA VAL A 92 14.56 -18.44 3.62
C VAL A 92 14.01 -17.70 2.40
N ARG A 93 12.71 -17.41 2.38
CA ARG A 93 12.03 -16.75 1.26
C ARG A 93 11.63 -15.32 1.63
N ALA A 94 11.81 -14.40 0.68
CA ALA A 94 11.18 -13.09 0.74
C ALA A 94 9.92 -13.14 -0.13
N THR A 95 8.76 -12.98 0.50
CA THR A 95 7.44 -13.07 -0.13
C THR A 95 6.95 -11.70 -0.60
N CYS A 96 5.78 -11.65 -1.23
CA CYS A 96 5.16 -10.40 -1.70
C CYS A 96 5.20 -9.24 -0.67
N PRO A 97 4.72 -9.41 0.59
CA PRO A 97 4.71 -8.35 1.58
C PRO A 97 6.12 -7.88 2.00
N ASP A 98 7.13 -8.75 1.97
CA ASP A 98 8.49 -8.37 2.40
C ASP A 98 9.08 -7.25 1.55
N CYS A 99 8.68 -7.17 0.27
CA CYS A 99 9.14 -6.16 -0.69
C CYS A 99 8.10 -5.02 -0.91
N HIS A 100 6.80 -5.32 -0.82
CA HIS A 100 5.74 -4.37 -1.17
C HIS A 100 5.07 -3.69 0.03
N VAL A 101 5.24 -4.21 1.25
CA VAL A 101 4.63 -3.70 2.47
C VAL A 101 5.73 -3.30 3.48
N PRO A 102 5.84 -2.02 3.84
CA PRO A 102 6.81 -1.59 4.84
C PRO A 102 6.59 -2.27 6.20
N ARG A 103 7.67 -2.61 6.92
CA ARG A 103 7.61 -3.19 8.27
C ARG A 103 7.16 -2.15 9.31
N GLU A 104 7.77 -0.96 9.26
CA GLU A 104 7.47 0.17 10.14
C GLU A 104 6.02 0.63 10.04
N TRP A 105 5.34 0.81 11.17
CA TRP A 105 3.89 1.06 11.24
C TRP A 105 3.47 2.28 10.41
N GLY A 106 4.16 3.42 10.55
CA GLY A 106 3.80 4.65 9.84
C GLY A 106 3.85 4.48 8.32
N HIS A 107 4.93 3.91 7.80
CA HIS A 107 5.07 3.65 6.36
C HIS A 107 4.09 2.58 5.87
N LYS A 108 3.83 1.55 6.69
CA LYS A 108 2.84 0.52 6.42
C LYS A 108 1.45 1.13 6.23
N MET A 109 1.03 2.00 7.14
CA MET A 109 -0.27 2.67 7.07
C MET A 109 -0.41 3.53 5.81
N VAL A 110 0.61 4.33 5.48
CA VAL A 110 0.62 5.12 4.23
C VAL A 110 0.47 4.21 3.01
N ARG A 111 1.21 3.10 2.95
CA ARG A 111 1.11 2.15 1.83
C ARG A 111 -0.25 1.48 1.75
N LYS A 112 -0.86 1.11 2.88
CA LYS A 112 -2.20 0.51 2.96
C LYS A 112 -3.28 1.47 2.47
N ILE A 113 -3.20 2.75 2.86
CA ILE A 113 -4.10 3.80 2.36
C ILE A 113 -3.94 3.98 0.85
N GLN A 114 -2.70 4.01 0.35
CA GLN A 114 -2.45 4.08 -1.10
C GLN A 114 -2.96 2.83 -1.83
N ALA A 115 -2.80 1.65 -1.24
CA ALA A 115 -3.27 0.36 -1.77
C ALA A 115 -4.79 0.28 -1.87
N SER A 116 -5.55 1.09 -1.12
CA SER A 116 -7.01 1.14 -1.26
C SER A 116 -7.44 1.51 -2.68
N ASN A 117 -6.61 2.22 -3.45
CA ASN A 117 -6.86 2.46 -4.88
C ASN A 117 -6.76 1.18 -5.73
N GLU A 118 -5.98 0.18 -5.31
CA GLU A 118 -5.89 -1.11 -6.01
C GLU A 118 -7.23 -1.84 -5.94
N LEU A 119 -7.95 -1.74 -4.81
CA LEU A 119 -9.31 -2.28 -4.67
C LEU A 119 -10.30 -1.59 -5.62
N LEU A 120 -10.20 -0.27 -5.78
CA LEU A 120 -11.02 0.45 -6.76
C LEU A 120 -10.70 -0.03 -8.18
N HIS A 121 -9.43 -0.20 -8.52
CA HIS A 121 -9.03 -0.67 -9.85
C HIS A 121 -9.39 -2.13 -10.11
N HIS A 122 -9.41 -2.98 -9.08
CA HIS A 122 -9.95 -4.33 -9.13
C HIS A 122 -11.44 -4.30 -9.48
N LEU A 123 -12.24 -3.49 -8.76
CA LEU A 123 -13.67 -3.34 -9.05
C LEU A 123 -13.95 -2.76 -10.45
N LEU A 124 -13.09 -1.86 -10.94
CA LEU A 124 -13.18 -1.29 -12.28
C LEU A 124 -12.65 -2.22 -13.38
N GLY A 125 -12.12 -3.38 -13.03
CA GLY A 125 -11.58 -4.34 -13.98
C GLY A 125 -10.36 -3.84 -14.76
N SER A 126 -9.55 -2.99 -14.12
CA SER A 126 -8.47 -2.24 -14.77
C SER A 126 -7.30 -3.10 -15.23
N LEU A 127 -7.17 -4.33 -14.71
CA LEU A 127 -6.06 -5.26 -14.91
C LEU A 127 -6.52 -6.72 -15.09
N ASP A 128 -7.80 -6.96 -15.38
CA ASP A 128 -8.41 -8.30 -15.37
C ASP A 128 -7.88 -9.28 -16.43
N THR A 129 -7.15 -8.77 -17.42
CA THR A 129 -6.59 -9.60 -18.47
C THR A 129 -5.10 -9.34 -18.56
N ARG A 130 -4.35 -10.35 -19.01
CA ARG A 130 -2.91 -10.20 -19.27
C ARG A 130 -2.60 -9.02 -20.17
N GLU A 131 -3.40 -8.80 -21.20
CA GLU A 131 -3.26 -7.65 -22.11
C GLU A 131 -3.41 -6.30 -21.39
N LYS A 132 -4.45 -6.15 -20.56
CA LYS A 132 -4.64 -4.94 -19.74
C LYS A 132 -3.47 -4.72 -18.78
N PHE A 133 -2.95 -5.79 -18.19
CA PHE A 133 -1.77 -5.75 -17.34
C PHE A 133 -0.53 -5.30 -18.11
N GLU A 134 -0.23 -5.91 -19.25
CA GLU A 134 0.92 -5.58 -20.10
C GLU A 134 0.87 -4.11 -20.57
N ASN A 135 -0.31 -3.63 -20.99
CA ASN A 135 -0.53 -2.23 -21.38
C ASN A 135 -0.25 -1.23 -20.25
N LYS A 136 -0.37 -1.65 -18.99
CA LYS A 136 -0.10 -0.80 -17.81
C LYS A 136 1.22 -1.15 -17.12
N ARG A 137 1.92 -2.20 -17.53
CA ARG A 137 3.10 -2.77 -16.85
C ARG A 137 4.18 -1.74 -16.62
N LEU A 138 4.54 -0.97 -17.66
CA LEU A 138 5.56 0.08 -17.55
C LEU A 138 5.16 1.16 -16.54
N LYS A 139 3.88 1.58 -16.54
CA LYS A 139 3.36 2.57 -15.60
C LYS A 139 3.41 2.06 -14.15
N LEU A 140 2.97 0.81 -13.93
CA LEU A 140 2.99 0.18 -12.61
C LEU A 140 4.42 0.01 -12.10
N ALA A 141 5.33 -0.47 -12.95
CA ALA A 141 6.75 -0.63 -12.63
C ALA A 141 7.39 0.71 -12.26
N LYS A 142 7.14 1.78 -13.04
CA LYS A 142 7.63 3.14 -12.73
C LYS A 142 7.14 3.64 -11.38
N ASN A 143 5.90 3.35 -10.99
CA ASN A 143 5.38 3.74 -9.68
C ASN A 143 6.15 3.07 -8.55
N GLU A 144 6.39 1.76 -8.65
CA GLU A 144 7.15 1.01 -7.65
C GLU A 144 8.63 1.40 -7.62
N TRP A 145 9.27 1.59 -8.78
CA TRP A 145 10.66 2.08 -8.83
C TRP A 145 10.78 3.48 -8.22
N LYS A 146 9.81 4.37 -8.47
CA LYS A 146 9.76 5.68 -7.80
C LYS A 146 9.58 5.57 -6.29
N ARG A 147 8.75 4.64 -5.83
CA ARG A 147 8.56 4.38 -4.39
C ARG A 147 9.86 3.90 -3.76
N MET A 148 10.43 2.83 -4.30
CA MET A 148 11.66 2.19 -3.83
C MET A 148 12.88 3.10 -3.93
N LYS A 149 12.95 4.03 -4.90
CA LYS A 149 14.03 5.00 -4.95
C LYS A 149 13.88 6.10 -3.89
N ARG A 150 12.66 6.62 -3.72
CA ARG A 150 12.40 7.72 -2.77
C ARG A 150 12.53 7.31 -1.32
N ASN A 151 12.28 6.05 -0.99
CA ASN A 151 12.39 5.54 0.37
C ASN A 151 13.73 4.84 0.64
N ASP A 152 14.73 5.07 -0.22
CA ASP A 152 16.03 4.39 -0.20
C ASP A 152 15.91 2.88 -0.06
N SER A 153 15.15 2.25 -0.95
CA SER A 153 14.93 0.80 -1.09
C SER A 153 14.80 0.09 0.27
N ARG A 154 14.09 0.72 1.20
CA ARG A 154 13.95 0.31 2.61
C ARG A 154 13.61 -1.17 2.74
N GLU A 155 12.67 -1.63 1.93
CA GLU A 155 12.20 -3.01 1.96
C GLU A 155 13.28 -4.01 1.53
N CYS A 156 14.18 -3.62 0.60
CA CYS A 156 15.35 -4.41 0.24
C CYS A 156 16.34 -4.48 1.41
N ARG A 157 16.60 -3.32 2.05
CA ARG A 157 17.59 -3.18 3.13
C ARG A 157 17.23 -3.89 4.43
N ASN A 158 15.95 -4.19 4.63
CA ASN A 158 15.49 -5.08 5.71
C ASN A 158 16.19 -6.46 5.72
N CYS A 159 16.73 -6.89 4.57
CA CYS A 159 17.49 -8.14 4.42
C CYS A 159 18.86 -7.94 3.73
N HIS A 160 19.00 -6.90 2.91
CA HIS A 160 20.18 -6.59 2.10
C HIS A 160 20.72 -5.19 2.43
N ASP A 161 21.20 -5.01 3.64
CA ASP A 161 21.83 -3.75 4.05
C ASP A 161 23.32 -3.74 3.65
N PHE A 162 23.79 -2.61 3.12
CA PHE A 162 25.19 -2.45 2.73
C PHE A 162 26.13 -2.61 3.94
N ASP A 163 25.72 -2.19 5.13
CA ASP A 163 26.54 -2.26 6.35
C ASP A 163 26.84 -3.70 6.77
N PHE A 164 26.00 -4.65 6.36
CA PHE A 164 26.12 -6.06 6.69
C PHE A 164 26.56 -6.92 5.50
N MET A 165 26.88 -6.31 4.34
CA MET A 165 27.42 -7.03 3.19
C MET A 165 28.94 -7.19 3.27
N ASP A 166 29.41 -8.44 3.27
CA ASP A 166 30.82 -8.72 3.05
C ASP A 166 31.16 -8.63 1.55
N LEU A 167 31.62 -7.45 1.11
CA LEU A 167 31.99 -7.19 -0.29
C LEU A 167 33.15 -8.07 -0.77
N THR A 168 34.02 -8.55 0.14
CA THR A 168 35.17 -9.39 -0.22
C THR A 168 34.76 -10.80 -0.67
N LYS A 169 33.56 -11.24 -0.29
CA LYS A 169 32.97 -12.52 -0.70
C LYS A 169 32.15 -12.44 -1.98
N GLN A 170 31.95 -11.23 -2.51
CA GLN A 170 31.20 -11.03 -3.74
C GLN A 170 32.11 -11.26 -4.96
N GLU A 171 31.50 -11.59 -6.09
CA GLU A 171 32.22 -11.65 -7.37
C GLU A 171 32.78 -10.26 -7.72
N ASN A 172 33.95 -10.21 -8.35
CA ASN A 172 34.74 -8.99 -8.57
C ASN A 172 33.96 -7.86 -9.23
N ARG A 173 33.10 -8.14 -10.22
CA ARG A 173 32.26 -7.12 -10.85
C ARG A 173 31.18 -6.64 -9.89
N ALA A 174 30.50 -7.53 -9.17
CA ALA A 174 29.48 -7.16 -8.19
C ALA A 174 30.06 -6.28 -7.07
N ASN A 175 31.21 -6.67 -6.51
CA ASN A 175 31.91 -5.90 -5.49
C ASN A 175 32.19 -4.46 -5.96
N ARG A 176 32.87 -4.28 -7.10
CA ARG A 176 33.16 -2.95 -7.66
C ARG A 176 31.90 -2.10 -7.86
N ARG A 177 30.79 -2.72 -8.27
CA ARG A 177 29.52 -2.01 -8.48
C ARG A 177 28.87 -1.59 -7.17
N HIS A 178 28.92 -2.43 -6.13
CA HIS A 178 28.43 -2.07 -4.80
C HIS A 178 29.30 -0.99 -4.13
N GLU A 179 30.63 -1.06 -4.25
CA GLU A 179 31.51 0.03 -3.79
C GLU A 179 31.19 1.37 -4.47
N GLN A 180 30.95 1.34 -5.78
CA GLN A 180 30.55 2.53 -6.52
C GLN A 180 29.17 3.04 -6.05
N ALA A 181 28.21 2.13 -5.85
CA ALA A 181 26.87 2.48 -5.38
C ALA A 181 26.92 3.20 -4.02
N LEU A 182 27.76 2.73 -3.10
CA LEU A 182 28.00 3.37 -1.81
C LEU A 182 28.58 4.78 -1.96
N LYS A 183 29.62 4.94 -2.80
CA LYS A 183 30.25 6.25 -3.05
C LYS A 183 29.30 7.26 -3.70
N GLU A 184 28.39 6.78 -4.54
CA GLU A 184 27.43 7.60 -5.28
C GLU A 184 26.06 7.72 -4.60
N ASN A 185 25.91 7.18 -3.38
CA ASN A 185 24.66 7.14 -2.61
C ASN A 185 23.46 6.60 -3.43
N LYS A 186 23.69 5.50 -4.16
CA LYS A 186 22.68 4.82 -4.96
C LYS A 186 21.81 3.92 -4.10
N THR A 187 20.57 3.76 -4.53
CA THR A 187 19.60 2.83 -3.96
C THR A 187 19.68 1.47 -4.65
N CYS A 188 19.19 0.40 -4.01
CA CYS A 188 19.19 -0.94 -4.61
C CYS A 188 18.48 -0.96 -5.97
N ILE A 189 17.36 -0.23 -6.09
CA ILE A 189 16.53 -0.18 -7.31
C ILE A 189 17.17 0.64 -8.45
N ASP A 190 18.27 1.34 -8.23
CA ASP A 190 19.01 2.00 -9.31
C ASP A 190 19.66 1.01 -10.27
N CYS A 191 19.99 -0.20 -9.79
CA CYS A 191 20.56 -1.27 -10.62
C CYS A 191 19.68 -2.52 -10.67
N HIS A 192 18.98 -2.88 -9.58
CA HIS A 192 18.23 -4.13 -9.48
C HIS A 192 16.75 -4.00 -9.88
N LYS A 193 16.48 -3.36 -11.01
CA LYS A 193 15.14 -3.39 -11.61
C LYS A 193 14.88 -4.78 -12.19
N GLY A 194 13.66 -5.27 -12.01
CA GLY A 194 13.26 -6.58 -12.50
C GLY A 194 13.79 -7.76 -11.68
N ILE A 195 14.11 -7.54 -10.40
CA ILE A 195 14.64 -8.58 -9.51
C ILE A 195 13.64 -9.71 -9.22
N ALA A 196 12.34 -9.38 -9.16
CA ALA A 196 11.26 -10.32 -8.85
C ALA A 196 10.27 -10.50 -10.02
N HIS A 197 10.21 -9.55 -10.94
CA HIS A 197 9.21 -9.47 -12.01
C HIS A 197 9.90 -9.08 -13.32
N GLU A 198 9.37 -9.55 -14.45
CA GLU A 198 9.97 -9.29 -15.76
C GLU A 198 10.00 -7.79 -16.06
N LEU A 199 11.07 -7.32 -16.72
CA LEU A 199 11.18 -5.92 -17.08
C LEU A 199 10.17 -5.57 -18.18
N PRO A 200 9.42 -4.46 -18.05
CA PRO A 200 8.54 -4.00 -19.11
C PRO A 200 9.34 -3.54 -20.34
N ALA A 201 8.72 -3.62 -21.51
CA ALA A 201 9.21 -2.93 -22.70
C ALA A 201 9.29 -1.41 -22.46
N GLY A 202 10.20 -0.73 -23.15
CA GLY A 202 10.40 0.72 -23.01
C GLY A 202 11.17 1.14 -21.75
N ILE A 203 11.93 0.23 -21.13
CA ILE A 203 12.68 0.54 -19.92
C ILE A 203 13.67 1.69 -20.10
N GLU A 204 14.41 1.75 -21.21
CA GLU A 204 15.42 2.79 -21.43
C GLU A 204 14.82 4.19 -21.42
N GLU A 205 13.67 4.36 -22.06
CA GLU A 205 12.94 5.63 -22.05
C GLU A 205 12.43 5.95 -20.64
N ALA A 206 11.85 4.98 -19.94
CA ALA A 206 11.43 5.16 -18.57
C ALA A 206 12.59 5.52 -17.64
N GLU A 207 13.79 4.97 -17.84
CA GLU A 207 14.98 5.31 -17.07
C GLU A 207 15.42 6.75 -17.32
N ARG A 208 15.43 7.19 -18.59
CA ARG A 208 15.73 8.59 -18.94
C ARG A 208 14.73 9.55 -18.29
N GLU A 209 13.43 9.26 -18.39
CA GLU A 209 12.40 10.08 -17.75
C GLU A 209 12.53 10.13 -16.23
N LEU A 210 12.78 8.98 -15.60
CA LEU A 210 12.97 8.90 -14.16
C LEU A 210 14.22 9.67 -13.72
N ALA A 211 15.33 9.53 -14.44
CA ALA A 211 16.56 10.25 -14.15
C ALA A 211 16.34 11.77 -14.19
N VAL A 212 15.67 12.28 -15.24
CA VAL A 212 15.31 13.71 -15.34
C VAL A 212 14.36 14.12 -14.21
N GLY A 213 13.37 13.30 -13.89
CA GLY A 213 12.41 13.57 -12.81
C GLY A 213 13.06 13.68 -11.44
N PHE A 214 14.00 12.79 -11.12
CA PHE A 214 14.73 12.84 -9.84
C PHE A 214 15.71 14.00 -9.77
N ALA A 215 16.39 14.32 -10.88
CA ALA A 215 17.27 15.49 -10.96
C ALA A 215 16.51 16.80 -10.74
N ARG A 216 15.29 16.93 -11.27
CA ARG A 216 14.44 18.13 -11.10
C ARG A 216 13.75 18.21 -9.73
N GLY A 217 13.41 17.06 -9.15
CA GLY A 217 12.63 16.99 -7.91
C GLY A 217 13.44 17.11 -6.62
N GLY A 218 14.78 17.22 -6.69
CA GLY A 218 15.65 17.34 -5.51
C GLY A 218 15.53 16.15 -4.55
N VAL A 219 15.10 14.97 -5.03
CA VAL A 219 14.97 13.79 -4.17
C VAL A 219 16.33 13.12 -4.04
N THR A 220 17.13 13.63 -3.12
CA THR A 220 18.27 12.88 -2.58
C THR A 220 17.71 11.79 -1.68
N ALA A 221 18.06 10.53 -1.93
CA ALA A 221 17.86 9.47 -0.96
C ALA A 221 18.49 9.92 0.36
N ARG A 222 17.67 10.03 1.41
CA ARG A 222 18.12 10.25 2.79
C ARG A 222 18.09 8.92 3.52
#